data_AF-A0A0Q7S6K4-F1
#
_entry.id   AF-A0A0Q7S6K4-F1
#
_cell.length_a   1.000
_cell.length_b   1.000
_cell.length_c   1.000
_cell.angle_alpha   90.00
_cell.angle_beta   90.00
_cell.angle_gamma   90.00
#
_symmetry.space_group_name_H-M   'P 1'
#
loop_
_entity.id
_entity.type
_entity.pdbx_description
1 polymer ?
#
loop_
_entity_poly.entity_id
_entity_poly.type
_entity_poly.pdbx_seq_one_letter_code
_entity_poly.pdbx_strand_id
1 'polypeptide(L)'
;MASGVYKFFADENSINRFMSKNMPSTDALSALARWTNAAAGRSFDKLEDTDDHIVARLSWSDEDDSAGGSLQGLLLSLGLEHEYLPSGHPTKGA
;
A
#
# COMPACT_ATOMS: atom_id res chain seq x y z
N MET A 1 -7.99 -7.60 -15.59
CA MET A 1 -6.89 -7.33 -14.65
C MET A 1 -6.91 -5.85 -14.36
N ALA A 2 -7.25 -5.50 -13.12
CA ALA A 2 -7.28 -4.12 -12.67
C ALA A 2 -5.91 -3.75 -12.09
N SER A 3 -5.53 -2.48 -12.24
CA SER A 3 -4.30 -1.96 -11.65
C SER A 3 -4.46 -0.49 -11.28
N GLY A 4 -3.78 -0.07 -10.22
CA GLY A 4 -3.75 1.33 -9.78
C GLY A 4 -2.45 1.66 -9.06
N VAL A 5 -2.02 2.92 -9.15
CA VAL A 5 -0.85 3.41 -8.41
C VAL A 5 -1.34 4.05 -7.12
N TYR A 6 -0.71 3.68 -6.00
CA TYR A 6 -1.08 4.16 -4.69
C TYR A 6 0.15 4.62 -3.93
N LYS A 7 0.01 5.72 -3.20
CA LYS A 7 0.97 6.16 -2.19
C LYS A 7 0.48 5.67 -0.83
N PHE A 8 1.35 5.01 -0.07
CA PHE A 8 1.09 4.54 1.29
C PHE A 8 1.95 5.32 2.26
N PHE A 9 1.34 5.83 3.31
CA PHE A 9 1.99 6.68 4.30
C PHE A 9 1.38 6.42 5.68
N ALA A 10 2.06 6.89 6.73
CA ALA A 10 1.56 6.74 8.09
C ALA A 10 0.32 7.60 8.34
N ASP A 11 -0.69 7.03 8.99
CA ASP A 11 -1.78 7.79 9.59
C ASP A 11 -1.26 8.39 10.92
N GLU A 12 -0.98 9.69 10.93
CA GLU A 12 -0.53 10.40 12.14
C GLU A 12 -1.62 10.44 13.23
N ASN A 13 -2.87 10.18 12.88
CA ASN A 13 -3.99 10.14 13.82
C ASN A 13 -4.25 8.72 14.35
N SER A 14 -3.53 7.69 13.87
CA SER A 14 -3.74 6.31 14.30
C SER A 14 -2.98 5.98 15.60
N ILE A 15 -3.72 5.48 16.59
CA ILE A 15 -3.14 4.89 17.81
C ILE A 15 -2.19 3.73 17.46
N ASN A 16 -2.50 2.96 16.40
CA ASN A 16 -1.67 1.85 15.95
C ASN A 16 -0.31 2.33 15.43
N ARG A 17 -0.27 3.50 14.76
CA ARG A 17 0.98 4.11 14.31
C ARG A 17 1.83 4.59 15.47
N PHE A 18 1.20 5.21 16.49
CA PHE A 18 1.90 5.65 17.70
C PHE A 18 2.59 4.50 18.45
N MET A 19 2.03 3.29 18.39
CA MET A 19 2.65 2.10 18.98
C MET A 19 3.66 1.38 18.06
N SER A 20 3.68 1.70 16.76
CA SER A 20 4.57 1.05 15.81
C SER A 20 6.00 1.57 15.95
N LYS A 21 6.96 0.65 16.09
CA LYS A 21 8.41 0.95 16.16
C LYS A 21 9.08 1.02 14.79
N ASN A 22 8.34 0.70 13.73
CA ASN A 22 8.86 0.61 12.38
C ASN A 22 8.68 1.94 11.63
N MET A 23 9.44 2.07 10.54
CA MET A 23 9.25 3.15 9.57
C MET A 23 7.97 2.88 8.76
N PRO A 24 7.23 3.93 8.36
CA PRO A 24 6.01 3.82 7.56
C PRO A 24 6.17 2.94 6.31
N SER A 25 7.31 3.06 5.62
CA SER A 25 7.62 2.22 4.45
C SER A 25 7.77 0.73 4.78
N THR A 26 8.40 0.38 5.91
CA THR A 26 8.52 -1.01 6.35
C THR A 26 7.17 -1.64 6.68
N ASP A 27 6.30 -0.89 7.37
CA ASP A 27 4.94 -1.36 7.67
C ASP A 27 4.12 -1.49 6.39
N ALA A 28 4.23 -0.52 5.46
CA ALA A 28 3.54 -0.57 4.18
C ALA A 28 4.00 -1.75 3.31
N LEU A 29 5.30 -2.04 3.26
CA LEU A 29 5.83 -3.23 2.59
C LEU A 29 5.30 -4.53 3.21
N SER A 30 5.22 -4.57 4.54
CA SER A 30 4.65 -5.72 5.25
C SER A 30 3.16 -5.90 4.93
N ALA A 31 2.41 -4.81 4.83
CA ALA A 31 1.01 -4.83 4.40
C ALA A 31 0.86 -5.35 2.97
N LEU A 32 1.66 -4.82 2.03
CA LEU A 32 1.63 -5.21 0.61
C LEU A 32 2.04 -6.67 0.40
N ALA A 33 3.05 -7.14 1.12
CA ALA A 33 3.45 -8.55 1.11
C ALA A 33 2.31 -9.45 1.60
N ARG A 34 1.65 -9.09 2.70
CA ARG A 34 0.49 -9.85 3.23
C ARG A 34 -0.69 -9.82 2.25
N TRP A 35 -0.97 -8.66 1.66
CA TRP A 35 -2.04 -8.49 0.67
C TRP A 35 -1.82 -9.37 -0.56
N THR A 36 -0.58 -9.44 -1.05
CA THR A 36 -0.18 -10.28 -2.19
C THR A 36 -0.33 -11.77 -1.87
N ASN A 37 0.00 -12.19 -0.65
CA ASN A 37 -0.13 -13.59 -0.24
C ASN A 37 -1.57 -14.01 0.10
N ALA A 38 -2.49 -13.06 0.24
CA ALA A 38 -3.87 -13.36 0.63
C ALA A 38 -4.72 -13.96 -0.50
N ALA A 39 -4.39 -13.69 -1.77
CA ALA A 39 -5.08 -14.27 -2.92
C ALA A 39 -4.17 -14.38 -4.15
N ALA A 40 -4.39 -15.41 -4.96
CA ALA A 40 -3.68 -15.58 -6.21
C ALA A 40 -4.08 -14.48 -7.23
N GLY A 41 -3.11 -13.99 -7.99
CA GLY A 41 -3.33 -12.93 -8.98
C GLY A 41 -3.23 -11.51 -8.44
N ARG A 42 -2.93 -11.34 -7.15
CA ARG A 42 -2.47 -10.06 -6.57
C ARG A 42 -0.97 -9.90 -6.75
N SER A 43 -0.52 -8.69 -7.05
CA SER A 43 0.89 -8.33 -7.08
C SER A 43 1.06 -6.84 -6.87
N PHE A 44 2.25 -6.43 -6.41
CA PHE A 44 2.63 -5.02 -6.38
C PHE A 44 4.00 -4.82 -7.00
N ASP A 45 4.14 -3.71 -7.71
CA ASP A 45 5.43 -3.19 -8.15
C ASP A 45 5.74 -1.92 -7.38
N LYS A 46 6.88 -1.90 -6.69
CA LYS A 46 7.35 -0.72 -5.99
C LYS A 46 7.89 0.30 -6.99
N LEU A 47 7.35 1.53 -6.96
CA LEU A 47 7.78 2.64 -7.83
C LEU A 47 8.67 3.63 -7.08
N GLU A 48 8.39 3.87 -5.80
CA GLU A 48 9.17 4.78 -4.95
C GLU A 48 9.19 4.22 -3.53
N ASP A 49 10.34 4.30 -2.85
CA ASP A 49 10.53 3.86 -1.48
C ASP A 49 11.31 4.94 -0.72
N THR A 50 10.65 5.57 0.24
CA THR A 50 11.27 6.56 1.13
C THR A 50 10.99 6.16 2.56
N ASP A 51 11.64 6.77 3.55
CA ASP A 51 11.37 6.45 4.95
C ASP A 51 9.92 6.81 5.34
N ASP A 52 9.37 7.91 4.80
CA ASP A 52 8.04 8.43 5.14
C ASP A 52 6.88 7.77 4.38
N HIS A 53 7.12 7.34 3.15
CA HIS A 53 6.08 6.74 2.30
C HIS A 53 6.65 5.79 1.24
N ILE A 54 5.76 4.95 0.71
CA ILE A 54 6.04 4.09 -0.45
C ILE A 54 4.99 4.35 -1.53
N VAL A 55 5.42 4.43 -2.79
CA VAL A 55 4.53 4.42 -3.94
C VAL A 55 4.63 3.05 -4.60
N ALA A 56 3.49 2.38 -4.77
CA ALA A 56 3.44 1.09 -5.43
C ALA A 56 2.28 1.02 -6.42
N ARG A 57 2.51 0.35 -7.54
CA ARG A 57 1.48 -0.06 -8.47
C ARG A 57 0.94 -1.40 -8.01
N LEU A 58 -0.32 -1.42 -7.61
CA LEU A 58 -1.04 -2.65 -7.30
C LEU A 58 -1.70 -3.20 -8.56
N SER A 59 -1.69 -4.53 -8.70
CA SER A 59 -2.41 -5.25 -9.74
C SER A 59 -3.16 -6.41 -9.10
N TRP A 60 -4.40 -6.64 -9.52
CA TRP A 60 -5.25 -7.70 -9.01
C TRP A 60 -6.19 -8.24 -10.09
N SER A 61 -6.74 -9.43 -9.86
CA SER A 61 -7.75 -10.00 -10.76
C SER A 61 -9.03 -9.17 -10.71
N ASP A 62 -9.72 -9.05 -11.84
CA ASP A 62 -11.00 -8.35 -11.91
C ASP A 62 -12.09 -9.09 -11.10
N GLU A 63 -11.91 -10.40 -10.95
CA GLU A 63 -12.79 -11.29 -10.19
C GLU A 63 -12.54 -11.24 -8.67
N ASP A 64 -11.55 -10.46 -8.22
CA ASP A 64 -11.18 -10.34 -6.81
C ASP A 64 -11.79 -9.08 -6.16
N ASP A 65 -13.09 -9.14 -5.90
CA ASP A 65 -13.83 -8.08 -5.19
C ASP A 65 -13.28 -7.80 -3.77
N SER A 66 -12.52 -8.74 -3.20
CA SER A 66 -11.97 -8.62 -1.84
C SER A 66 -10.65 -7.84 -1.77
N ALA A 67 -10.05 -7.49 -2.92
CA ALA A 67 -8.76 -6.83 -3.02
C ALA A 67 -8.71 -5.52 -2.22
N GLY A 68 -9.71 -4.64 -2.41
CA GLY A 68 -9.78 -3.35 -1.73
C GLY A 68 -10.00 -3.48 -0.23
N GLY A 69 -11.00 -4.26 0.19
CA GLY A 69 -11.31 -4.45 1.61
C GLY A 69 -10.19 -5.13 2.39
N SER A 70 -9.52 -6.12 1.78
CA SER A 70 -8.36 -6.78 2.39
C SER A 70 -7.19 -5.83 2.59
N LEU A 71 -6.92 -4.96 1.61
CA LEU A 71 -5.86 -3.96 1.70
C LEU A 71 -6.18 -2.97 2.82
N GLN A 72 -7.39 -2.42 2.85
CA GLN A 72 -7.80 -1.43 3.84
C GLN A 72 -7.71 -1.98 5.27
N GLY A 73 -8.12 -3.23 5.50
CA GLY A 73 -7.98 -3.88 6.81
C GLY A 73 -6.53 -4.03 7.27
N LEU A 74 -5.61 -4.34 6.35
CA LEU A 74 -4.17 -4.44 6.65
C LEU A 74 -3.56 -3.09 7.00
N LEU A 75 -3.92 -2.03 6.25
CA LEU A 75 -3.44 -0.68 6.48
C LEU A 75 -3.92 -0.13 7.83
N LEU A 76 -5.21 -0.29 8.15
CA LEU A 76 -5.78 0.12 9.44
C LEU A 76 -5.10 -0.57 10.64
N SER A 77 -4.78 -1.86 10.50
CA SER A 77 -4.08 -2.62 11.54
C SER A 77 -2.65 -2.13 11.81
N LEU A 78 -2.04 -1.44 10.84
CA LEU A 78 -0.67 -0.93 10.92
C LEU A 78 -0.61 0.60 11.10
N GLY A 79 -1.77 1.27 11.16
CA GLY A 79 -1.84 2.73 11.25
C GLY A 79 -1.31 3.41 9.99
N LEU A 80 -1.65 2.86 8.84
CA LEU A 80 -1.29 3.39 7.53
C LEU A 80 -2.54 3.87 6.79
N GLU A 81 -2.36 4.87 5.94
CA GLU A 81 -3.32 5.27 4.94
C GLU A 81 -2.76 5.05 3.52
N HIS A 82 -3.64 5.20 2.54
CA HIS A 82 -3.24 5.20 1.14
C HIS A 82 -4.05 6.20 0.33
N GLU A 83 -3.40 6.75 -0.70
CA GLU A 83 -4.01 7.65 -1.66
C GLU A 83 -3.82 7.09 -3.08
N TYR A 84 -4.88 7.15 -3.89
CA TYR A 84 -4.80 6.81 -5.31
C TYR A 84 -4.10 7.93 -6.08
N LEU A 85 -3.03 7.57 -6.79
CA LEU A 85 -2.31 8.48 -7.66
C LEU A 85 -2.82 8.32 -9.09
N PRO A 86 -3.52 9.33 -9.66
CA PRO A 86 -3.93 9.25 -11.05
C PRO A 86 -2.71 9.17 -11.97
N SER A 87 -2.83 8.35 -13.02
CA SER A 87 -1.82 8.12 -14.06
C SER A 87 -1.44 9.45 -14.73
N GLY A 88 -0.36 10.05 -14.23
CA GLY A 88 0.03 11.44 -14.55
C GLY A 88 0.90 12.08 -13.47
N HIS A 89 1.00 11.49 -12.28
CA HIS A 89 2.00 11.94 -11.30
C HIS A 89 3.40 11.61 -11.82
N PRO A 90 4.27 12.61 -12.05
CA PRO A 90 5.64 12.35 -12.49
C PRO A 90 6.35 11.60 -11.37
N THR A 91 6.55 10.29 -11.52
CA THR A 91 7.55 9.57 -10.74
C THR A 91 8.87 10.23 -11.11
N LYS A 92 9.40 11.05 -10.20
CA LYS A 92 10.66 11.76 -10.41
C LYS A 92 11.72 10.69 -10.64
N GLY A 93 12.07 10.46 -11.90
CA GLY A 93 13.28 9.75 -12.28
C GLY A 93 14.44 10.54 -11.71
N ALA A 94 15.17 9.92 -10.79
CA ALA A 94 16.50 10.32 -10.40
C ALA A 94 17.52 9.68 -11.35
#